data_AF-A6DSE7-F1
#
_entry.id   AF-A6DSE7-F1
#
_cell.length_a   1.000
_cell.length_b   1.000
_cell.length_c   1.000
_cell.angle_alpha   90.00
_cell.angle_beta   90.00
_cell.angle_gamma   90.00
#
_symmetry.space_group_name_H-M   'P 1'
#
loop_
_entity.id
_entity.type
_entity.pdbx_description
1 polymer ?
#
loop_
_entity_poly.entity_id
_entity_poly.type
_entity_poly.pdbx_seq_one_letter_code
_entity_poly.pdbx_strand_id
1 'polypeptide(L)'
;APEVTALKATIASIGTPGADLTAAEVKAITDAVDAAIKANPTLAAALTTAAVTAAPAQAAAITTVAVTAAPTQAAAITTAAVTAAPPAAAADVTAAAVTAAPPAAAADVTAAAVTAAPPAAAGDVTAAAVKAAPTQAAAITTAAVEAAPASEKTAIVTAAVDAAPASEKAAVQTAGNNATPAPTPPAPTTPTTPTDSTDDPPTNDDNSATGTSTSTTTTP
;
A
#
# COMPACT_ATOMS: atom_id res chain seq x y z
N ALA A 1 0.43 28.10 11.47
CA ALA A 1 1.68 28.87 11.39
C ALA A 1 1.49 30.01 10.38
N PRO A 2 2.04 31.21 10.62
CA PRO A 2 1.87 32.35 9.72
C PRO A 2 2.34 32.05 8.29
N GLU A 3 3.35 31.20 8.12
CA GLU A 3 3.88 30.81 6.80
C GLU A 3 2.87 29.99 6.00
N VAL A 4 2.12 29.11 6.66
CA VAL A 4 1.04 28.34 6.02
C VAL A 4 -0.08 29.27 5.55
N THR A 5 -0.44 30.29 6.34
CA THR A 5 -1.44 31.28 5.97
C THR A 5 -0.96 32.14 4.80
N ALA A 6 0.31 32.58 4.83
CA ALA A 6 0.92 33.36 3.76
C ALA A 6 0.94 32.57 2.45
N LEU A 7 1.37 31.31 2.47
CA LEU A 7 1.41 30.45 1.29
C LEU A 7 0.01 30.27 0.68
N LYS A 8 -1.02 30.04 1.50
CA LYS A 8 -2.41 29.95 1.03
C LYS A 8 -2.86 31.23 0.33
N ALA A 9 -2.55 32.40 0.91
CA ALA A 9 -2.90 33.68 0.31
C ALA A 9 -2.16 33.91 -1.01
N THR A 10 -0.88 33.56 -1.09
CA THR A 10 -0.09 33.64 -2.32
C THR A 10 -0.69 32.76 -3.42
N ILE A 11 -0.98 31.48 -3.14
CA ILE A 11 -1.55 30.56 -4.14
C ILE A 11 -2.94 31.04 -4.60
N ALA A 12 -3.78 31.51 -3.68
CA ALA A 12 -5.09 32.08 -4.02
C ALA A 12 -5.00 33.33 -4.90
N SER A 13 -3.91 34.11 -4.80
CA SER A 13 -3.67 35.28 -5.65
C SER A 13 -3.17 34.93 -7.06
N ILE A 14 -2.57 33.73 -7.23
CA ILE A 14 -2.04 33.27 -8.52
C ILE A 14 -3.18 32.78 -9.42
N GLY A 15 -4.23 32.19 -8.86
CA GLY A 15 -5.39 31.77 -9.63
C GLY A 15 -6.52 31.21 -8.78
N THR A 16 -7.70 31.08 -9.39
CA THR A 16 -8.85 30.42 -8.75
C THR A 16 -8.64 28.91 -8.67
N PRO A 17 -8.86 28.28 -7.50
CA PRO A 17 -8.82 26.82 -7.38
C PRO A 17 -9.73 26.15 -8.41
N GLY A 18 -9.18 25.26 -9.23
CA GLY A 18 -9.92 24.49 -10.24
C GLY A 18 -10.04 25.14 -11.62
N ALA A 19 -9.44 26.31 -11.85
CA ALA A 19 -9.27 26.85 -13.20
C ALA A 19 -8.06 26.21 -13.92
N ASP A 20 -8.10 26.19 -15.26
CA ASP A 20 -6.95 25.82 -16.07
C ASP A 20 -5.82 26.84 -15.85
N LEU A 21 -4.85 26.46 -15.00
CA LEU A 21 -3.67 27.28 -14.74
C LEU A 21 -2.72 27.22 -15.94
N THR A 22 -2.20 28.37 -16.31
CA THR A 22 -1.09 28.49 -17.26
C THR A 22 0.18 27.86 -16.68
N ALA A 23 1.13 27.49 -17.55
CA ALA A 23 2.43 27.00 -17.11
C ALA A 23 3.17 27.99 -16.20
N ALA A 24 2.97 29.30 -16.40
CA ALA A 24 3.58 30.34 -15.57
C ALA A 24 2.96 30.37 -14.17
N GLU A 25 1.65 30.21 -14.04
CA GLU A 25 0.95 30.14 -12.75
C GLU A 25 1.31 28.87 -11.98
N VAL A 26 1.36 27.71 -12.67
CA VAL A 26 1.84 26.46 -12.07
C VAL A 26 3.27 26.65 -11.54
N LYS A 27 4.15 27.26 -12.34
CA LYS A 27 5.52 27.55 -11.91
C LYS A 27 5.55 28.46 -10.66
N ALA A 28 4.75 29.52 -10.65
CA ALA A 28 4.70 30.45 -9.51
C ALA A 28 4.24 29.75 -8.22
N ILE A 29 3.25 28.84 -8.31
CA ILE A 29 2.81 28.02 -7.17
C ILE A 29 3.96 27.15 -6.68
N THR A 30 4.64 26.44 -7.57
CA THR A 30 5.75 25.56 -7.19
C THR A 30 6.95 26.33 -6.61
N ASP A 31 7.28 27.50 -7.16
CA ASP A 31 8.34 28.37 -6.63
C ASP A 31 7.99 28.85 -5.21
N ALA A 32 6.73 29.21 -4.96
CA ALA A 32 6.27 29.62 -3.64
C ALA A 32 6.33 28.48 -2.61
N VAL A 33 5.97 27.26 -3.01
CA VAL A 33 6.08 26.05 -2.16
C VAL A 33 7.55 25.76 -1.83
N ASP A 34 8.44 25.76 -2.82
CA ASP A 34 9.87 25.54 -2.63
C ASP A 34 10.46 26.54 -1.63
N ALA A 35 10.18 27.83 -1.83
CA ALA A 35 10.67 28.90 -0.97
C ALA A 35 10.14 28.75 0.47
N ALA A 36 8.85 28.46 0.64
CA ALA A 36 8.24 28.30 1.96
C ALA A 36 8.83 27.09 2.73
N ILE A 37 9.05 25.97 2.04
CA ILE A 37 9.61 24.75 2.66
C ILE A 37 11.08 24.94 2.99
N LYS A 38 11.88 25.56 2.12
CA LYS A 38 13.29 25.86 2.42
C LYS A 38 13.44 26.83 3.59
N ALA A 39 12.53 27.79 3.71
CA ALA A 39 12.52 28.71 4.85
C ALA A 39 12.16 28.01 6.17
N ASN A 40 11.23 27.04 6.13
CA ASN A 40 10.80 26.31 7.31
C ASN A 40 10.62 24.80 7.02
N PRO A 41 11.72 24.02 6.98
CA PRO A 41 11.66 22.62 6.63
C PRO A 41 10.73 21.83 7.56
N THR A 42 10.71 22.13 8.85
CA THR A 42 9.85 21.44 9.84
C THR A 42 8.34 21.57 9.56
N LEU A 43 7.94 22.53 8.72
CA LEU A 43 6.56 22.73 8.29
C LEU A 43 6.24 22.09 6.93
N ALA A 44 7.17 21.33 6.32
CA ALA A 44 7.03 20.84 4.95
C ALA A 44 5.70 20.13 4.69
N ALA A 45 5.30 19.18 5.55
CA ALA A 45 4.02 18.49 5.42
C ALA A 45 2.81 19.46 5.48
N ALA A 46 2.81 20.41 6.42
CA ALA A 46 1.71 21.37 6.57
C ALA A 46 1.62 22.35 5.38
N LEU A 47 2.77 22.78 4.86
CA LEU A 47 2.86 23.63 3.67
C LEU A 47 2.38 22.87 2.43
N THR A 48 2.75 21.60 2.28
CA THR A 48 2.26 20.73 1.20
C THR A 48 0.76 20.55 1.27
N THR A 49 0.19 20.21 2.43
CA THR A 49 -1.27 20.11 2.59
C THR A 49 -1.95 21.42 2.16
N ALA A 50 -1.45 22.56 2.64
CA ALA A 50 -2.03 23.85 2.31
C ALA A 50 -1.98 24.16 0.81
N ALA A 51 -0.87 23.86 0.14
CA ALA A 51 -0.70 24.07 -1.28
C ALA A 51 -1.57 23.13 -2.12
N VAL A 52 -1.59 21.83 -1.79
CA VAL A 52 -2.41 20.83 -2.49
C VAL A 52 -3.90 21.12 -2.33
N THR A 53 -4.36 21.53 -1.14
CA THR A 53 -5.76 21.95 -0.95
C THR A 53 -6.11 23.18 -1.79
N ALA A 54 -5.18 24.12 -1.96
CA ALA A 54 -5.41 25.32 -2.76
C ALA A 54 -5.35 25.06 -4.27
N ALA A 55 -4.54 24.09 -4.69
CA ALA A 55 -4.29 23.76 -6.10
C ALA A 55 -4.29 22.23 -6.31
N PRO A 56 -5.47 21.56 -6.18
CA PRO A 56 -5.55 20.10 -6.16
C PRO A 56 -5.15 19.45 -7.49
N ALA A 57 -5.37 20.12 -8.62
CA ALA A 57 -4.93 19.65 -9.94
C ALA A 57 -3.39 19.66 -10.08
N GLN A 58 -2.69 20.38 -9.22
CA GLN A 58 -1.23 20.51 -9.21
C GLN A 58 -0.57 19.63 -8.12
N ALA A 59 -1.32 18.72 -7.50
CA ALA A 59 -0.85 17.93 -6.36
C ALA A 59 0.48 17.20 -6.62
N ALA A 60 0.62 16.56 -7.78
CA ALA A 60 1.86 15.88 -8.15
C ALA A 60 3.05 16.85 -8.30
N ALA A 61 2.87 17.98 -8.99
CA ALA A 61 3.92 18.99 -9.16
C ALA A 61 4.36 19.62 -7.83
N ILE A 62 3.39 19.94 -6.96
CA ILE A 62 3.64 20.43 -5.60
C ILE A 62 4.42 19.39 -4.79
N THR A 63 4.04 18.11 -4.89
CA THR A 63 4.71 17.02 -4.16
C THR A 63 6.15 16.85 -4.60
N THR A 64 6.44 16.84 -5.91
CA THR A 64 7.80 16.77 -6.44
C THR A 64 8.69 17.84 -5.82
N VAL A 65 8.22 19.09 -5.83
CA VAL A 65 9.00 20.23 -5.32
C VAL A 65 9.14 20.15 -3.79
N ALA A 66 8.08 19.82 -3.08
CA ALA A 66 8.12 19.68 -1.63
C ALA A 66 9.12 18.60 -1.18
N VAL A 67 9.08 17.41 -1.80
CA VAL A 67 10.00 16.31 -1.51
C VAL A 67 11.44 16.71 -1.86
N THR A 68 11.66 17.39 -2.99
CA THR A 68 12.98 17.90 -3.37
C THR A 68 13.52 18.91 -2.36
N ALA A 69 12.67 19.79 -1.85
CA ALA A 69 13.05 20.82 -0.88
C ALA A 69 13.33 20.26 0.53
N ALA A 70 12.66 19.17 0.92
CA ALA A 70 12.83 18.53 2.23
C ALA A 70 12.86 16.99 2.11
N PRO A 71 13.93 16.40 1.54
CA PRO A 71 13.99 14.97 1.22
C PRO A 71 13.93 14.07 2.46
N THR A 72 14.40 14.54 3.61
CA THR A 72 14.32 13.81 4.89
C THR A 72 12.88 13.69 5.41
N GLN A 73 11.94 14.43 4.83
CA GLN A 73 10.51 14.41 5.19
C GLN A 73 9.64 13.84 4.05
N ALA A 74 10.23 13.17 3.06
CA ALA A 74 9.52 12.67 1.89
C ALA A 74 8.25 11.87 2.25
N ALA A 75 8.33 10.94 3.21
CA ALA A 75 7.19 10.16 3.66
C ALA A 75 6.07 11.04 4.26
N ALA A 76 6.41 11.96 5.16
CA ALA A 76 5.44 12.87 5.78
C ALA A 76 4.78 13.82 4.76
N ILE A 77 5.57 14.33 3.80
CA ILE A 77 5.10 15.14 2.68
C ILE A 77 4.14 14.34 1.80
N THR A 78 4.45 13.07 1.56
CA THR A 78 3.61 12.17 0.74
C THR A 78 2.27 11.92 1.41
N THR A 79 2.26 11.58 2.71
CA THR A 79 1.00 11.47 3.47
C THR A 79 0.19 12.75 3.38
N ALA A 80 0.83 13.90 3.63
CA ALA A 80 0.17 15.20 3.58
C ALA A 80 -0.43 15.52 2.19
N ALA A 81 0.28 15.17 1.12
CA ALA A 81 -0.18 15.37 -0.25
C ALA A 81 -1.31 14.42 -0.63
N VAL A 82 -1.15 13.12 -0.38
CA VAL A 82 -2.17 12.09 -0.71
C VAL A 82 -3.46 12.34 0.04
N THR A 83 -3.40 12.71 1.33
CA THR A 83 -4.59 13.03 2.12
C THR A 83 -5.28 14.31 1.65
N ALA A 84 -4.53 15.30 1.18
CA ALA A 84 -5.09 16.59 0.72
C ALA A 84 -5.61 16.55 -0.73
N ALA A 85 -5.06 15.67 -1.55
CA ALA A 85 -5.41 15.55 -2.96
C ALA A 85 -6.74 14.81 -3.18
N PRO A 86 -7.39 15.00 -4.34
CA PRO A 86 -8.49 14.13 -4.74
C PRO A 86 -8.03 12.65 -4.79
N PRO A 87 -8.88 11.68 -4.40
CA PRO A 87 -8.53 10.25 -4.41
C PRO A 87 -7.91 9.76 -5.72
N ALA A 88 -8.40 10.24 -6.86
CA ALA A 88 -7.91 9.86 -8.18
C ALA A 88 -6.46 10.30 -8.45
N ALA A 89 -5.94 11.27 -7.72
CA ALA A 89 -4.57 11.77 -7.86
C ALA A 89 -3.55 11.01 -6.98
N ALA A 90 -3.98 10.07 -6.13
CA ALA A 90 -3.10 9.39 -5.18
C ALA A 90 -1.93 8.66 -5.87
N ALA A 91 -2.18 8.01 -7.01
CA ALA A 91 -1.15 7.34 -7.79
C ALA A 91 -0.13 8.33 -8.37
N ASP A 92 -0.60 9.43 -8.96
CA ASP A 92 0.28 10.47 -9.54
C ASP A 92 1.12 11.18 -8.48
N VAL A 93 0.52 11.50 -7.33
CA VAL A 93 1.22 12.06 -6.16
C VAL A 93 2.30 11.09 -5.68
N THR A 94 2.01 9.79 -5.63
CA THR A 94 2.98 8.77 -5.22
C THR A 94 4.14 8.66 -6.21
N ALA A 95 3.85 8.60 -7.51
CA ALA A 95 4.90 8.57 -8.53
C ALA A 95 5.80 9.80 -8.46
N ALA A 96 5.22 10.99 -8.28
CA ALA A 96 5.94 12.23 -8.08
C ALA A 96 6.84 12.18 -6.84
N ALA A 97 6.31 11.74 -5.70
CA ALA A 97 7.05 11.63 -4.46
C ALA A 97 8.23 10.63 -4.56
N VAL A 98 7.98 9.44 -5.09
CA VAL A 98 9.01 8.38 -5.24
C VAL A 98 10.11 8.83 -6.22
N THR A 99 9.74 9.51 -7.31
CA THR A 99 10.71 10.04 -8.29
C THR A 99 11.59 11.14 -7.68
N ALA A 100 11.02 12.00 -6.84
CA ALA A 100 11.74 13.12 -6.22
C ALA A 100 12.55 12.70 -4.99
N ALA A 101 12.14 11.63 -4.30
CA ALA A 101 12.80 11.17 -3.09
C ALA A 101 14.13 10.46 -3.40
N PRO A 102 15.08 10.45 -2.44
CA PRO A 102 16.25 9.58 -2.52
C PRO A 102 15.83 8.11 -2.69
N PRO A 103 16.54 7.27 -3.47
CA PRO A 103 16.14 5.87 -3.71
C PRO A 103 15.94 5.04 -2.44
N ALA A 104 16.67 5.35 -1.36
CA ALA A 104 16.55 4.69 -0.07
C ALA A 104 15.21 4.98 0.64
N ALA A 105 14.53 6.09 0.32
CA ALA A 105 13.25 6.48 0.92
C ALA A 105 12.04 5.97 0.11
N ALA A 106 12.22 5.33 -1.04
CA ALA A 106 11.12 4.93 -1.92
C ALA A 106 10.13 3.97 -1.23
N ALA A 107 10.61 3.04 -0.40
CA ALA A 107 9.77 2.13 0.37
C ALA A 107 8.94 2.88 1.42
N ASP A 108 9.56 3.76 2.21
CA ASP A 108 8.88 4.57 3.24
C ASP A 108 7.84 5.51 2.64
N VAL A 109 8.18 6.16 1.51
CA VAL A 109 7.26 7.01 0.74
C VAL A 109 6.06 6.20 0.27
N THR A 110 6.28 4.98 -0.23
CA THR A 110 5.18 4.11 -0.68
C THR A 110 4.29 3.68 0.48
N ALA A 111 4.87 3.24 1.60
CA ALA A 111 4.10 2.89 2.80
C ALA A 111 3.23 4.06 3.27
N ALA A 112 3.83 5.26 3.34
CA ALA A 112 3.12 6.48 3.70
C ALA A 112 1.96 6.81 2.75
N ALA A 113 2.15 6.61 1.44
CA ALA A 113 1.11 6.80 0.45
C ALA A 113 -0.02 5.76 0.57
N VAL A 114 0.31 4.48 0.72
CA VAL A 114 -0.66 3.38 0.86
C VAL A 114 -1.50 3.55 2.12
N THR A 115 -0.89 3.96 3.24
CA THR A 115 -1.63 4.26 4.48
C THR A 115 -2.55 5.48 4.34
N ALA A 116 -2.14 6.50 3.58
CA ALA A 116 -2.90 7.73 3.41
C ALA A 116 -4.02 7.63 2.36
N ALA A 117 -3.85 6.78 1.36
CA ALA A 117 -4.80 6.62 0.26
C ALA A 117 -6.05 5.82 0.69
N PRO A 118 -7.18 5.98 0.00
CA PRO A 118 -8.31 5.06 0.16
C PRO A 118 -7.88 3.61 -0.13
N PRO A 119 -8.39 2.59 0.60
CA PRO A 119 -7.95 1.20 0.43
C PRO A 119 -8.00 0.70 -1.01
N ALA A 120 -9.07 1.03 -1.75
CA ALA A 120 -9.24 0.63 -3.14
C ALA A 120 -8.18 1.20 -4.11
N ALA A 121 -7.45 2.25 -3.71
CA ALA A 121 -6.38 2.85 -4.51
C ALA A 121 -4.99 2.27 -4.19
N ALA A 122 -4.85 1.38 -3.19
CA ALA A 122 -3.56 0.89 -2.73
C ALA A 122 -2.78 0.12 -3.83
N GLY A 123 -3.48 -0.63 -4.68
CA GLY A 123 -2.88 -1.29 -5.85
C GLY A 123 -2.30 -0.28 -6.85
N ASP A 124 -3.08 0.74 -7.22
CA ASP A 124 -2.65 1.78 -8.17
C ASP A 124 -1.48 2.62 -7.62
N VAL A 125 -1.55 2.98 -6.35
CA VAL A 125 -0.46 3.67 -5.61
C VAL A 125 0.83 2.84 -5.66
N THR A 126 0.75 1.54 -5.39
CA THR A 126 1.91 0.65 -5.42
C THR A 126 2.45 0.50 -6.84
N ALA A 127 1.59 0.30 -7.83
CA ALA A 127 1.99 0.21 -9.23
C ALA A 127 2.69 1.49 -9.71
N ALA A 128 2.20 2.65 -9.31
CA ALA A 128 2.82 3.94 -9.62
C ALA A 128 4.21 4.07 -8.99
N ALA A 129 4.37 3.67 -7.72
CA ALA A 129 5.66 3.65 -7.03
C ALA A 129 6.66 2.69 -7.71
N VAL A 130 6.24 1.48 -8.06
CA VAL A 130 7.08 0.48 -8.76
C VAL A 130 7.55 1.01 -10.11
N LYS A 131 6.67 1.66 -10.89
CA LYS A 131 7.04 2.28 -12.17
C LYS A 131 8.03 3.43 -12.00
N ALA A 132 7.89 4.22 -10.93
CA ALA A 132 8.77 5.35 -10.65
C ALA A 132 10.17 4.91 -10.20
N ALA A 133 10.28 3.81 -9.45
CA ALA A 133 11.56 3.29 -8.95
C ALA A 133 11.68 1.76 -9.16
N PRO A 134 11.88 1.31 -10.41
CA PRO A 134 11.86 -0.12 -10.75
C PRO A 134 12.94 -0.93 -10.03
N THR A 135 14.13 -0.34 -9.77
CA THR A 135 15.20 -1.02 -9.02
C THR A 135 14.85 -1.25 -7.55
N GLN A 136 13.90 -0.50 -7.02
CA GLN A 136 13.42 -0.60 -5.63
C GLN A 136 12.12 -1.39 -5.53
N ALA A 137 11.62 -1.98 -6.63
CA ALA A 137 10.28 -2.55 -6.72
C ALA A 137 9.98 -3.61 -5.65
N ALA A 138 10.94 -4.48 -5.33
CA ALA A 138 10.79 -5.48 -4.27
C ALA A 138 10.57 -4.84 -2.89
N ALA A 139 11.40 -3.86 -2.52
CA ALA A 139 11.29 -3.16 -1.25
C ALA A 139 10.00 -2.33 -1.15
N ILE A 140 9.62 -1.66 -2.24
CA ILE A 140 8.35 -0.94 -2.38
C ILE A 140 7.17 -1.89 -2.15
N THR A 141 7.21 -3.08 -2.75
CA THR A 141 6.15 -4.08 -2.63
C THR A 141 6.00 -4.59 -1.20
N THR A 142 7.11 -4.92 -0.54
CA THR A 142 7.09 -5.31 0.88
C THR A 142 6.45 -4.23 1.75
N ALA A 143 6.94 -2.98 1.63
CA ALA A 143 6.44 -1.87 2.42
C ALA A 143 4.95 -1.59 2.16
N ALA A 144 4.50 -1.67 0.91
CA ALA A 144 3.09 -1.52 0.56
C ALA A 144 2.21 -2.62 1.18
N VAL A 145 2.62 -3.89 1.09
CA VAL A 145 1.87 -5.01 1.66
C VAL A 145 1.82 -4.97 3.19
N GLU A 146 2.88 -4.48 3.84
CA GLU A 146 2.91 -4.29 5.30
C GLU A 146 2.01 -3.13 5.75
N ALA A 147 2.00 -2.02 5.01
CA ALA A 147 1.20 -0.84 5.32
C ALA A 147 -0.30 -1.01 5.03
N ALA A 148 -0.67 -1.93 4.15
CA ALA A 148 -2.04 -2.09 3.68
C ALA A 148 -2.93 -2.96 4.59
N PRO A 149 -4.25 -2.69 4.60
CA PRO A 149 -5.21 -3.61 5.22
C PRO A 149 -5.20 -4.97 4.51
N ALA A 150 -5.53 -6.02 5.27
CA ALA A 150 -5.43 -7.40 4.80
C ALA A 150 -6.22 -7.69 3.51
N SER A 151 -7.35 -6.99 3.28
CA SER A 151 -8.17 -7.15 2.07
C SER A 151 -7.45 -6.74 0.78
N GLU A 152 -6.48 -5.82 0.86
CA GLU A 152 -5.84 -5.24 -0.32
C GLU A 152 -4.50 -5.89 -0.66
N LYS A 153 -3.93 -6.71 0.23
CA LYS A 153 -2.57 -7.27 0.07
C LYS A 153 -2.41 -8.02 -1.25
N THR A 154 -3.37 -8.88 -1.61
CA THR A 154 -3.33 -9.62 -2.88
C THR A 154 -3.38 -8.68 -4.09
N ALA A 155 -4.25 -7.66 -4.05
CA ALA A 155 -4.38 -6.69 -5.15
C ALA A 155 -3.07 -5.88 -5.32
N ILE A 156 -2.44 -5.51 -4.21
CA ILE A 156 -1.15 -4.82 -4.18
C ILE A 156 -0.06 -5.67 -4.83
N VAL A 157 0.06 -6.94 -4.45
CA VAL A 157 1.09 -7.84 -5.03
C VAL A 157 0.87 -8.00 -6.53
N THR A 158 -0.36 -8.23 -6.98
CA THR A 158 -0.69 -8.33 -8.42
C THR A 158 -0.32 -7.05 -9.17
N ALA A 159 -0.76 -5.90 -8.67
CA ALA A 159 -0.48 -4.61 -9.30
C ALA A 159 1.03 -4.30 -9.36
N ALA A 160 1.78 -4.63 -8.30
CA ALA A 160 3.22 -4.48 -8.24
C ALA A 160 3.94 -5.37 -9.25
N VAL A 161 3.57 -6.66 -9.33
CA VAL A 161 4.12 -7.60 -10.31
C VAL A 161 3.83 -7.13 -11.72
N ASP A 162 2.60 -6.69 -12.01
CA ASP A 162 2.21 -6.19 -13.34
C ASP A 162 3.01 -4.95 -13.75
N ALA A 163 3.18 -4.00 -12.82
CA ALA A 163 3.93 -2.77 -13.02
C ALA A 163 5.45 -2.98 -13.17
N ALA A 164 6.01 -4.02 -12.57
CA ALA A 164 7.45 -4.27 -12.57
C ALA A 164 7.99 -4.64 -13.97
N PRO A 165 9.20 -4.18 -14.33
CA PRO A 165 9.87 -4.63 -15.54
C PRO A 165 10.14 -6.15 -15.46
N ALA A 166 10.24 -6.81 -16.61
CA ALA A 166 10.32 -8.27 -16.69
C ALA A 166 11.43 -8.89 -15.82
N SER A 167 12.57 -8.22 -15.68
CA SER A 167 13.68 -8.67 -14.83
C SER A 167 13.37 -8.67 -13.33
N GLU A 168 12.43 -7.84 -12.88
CA GLU A 168 12.11 -7.65 -11.45
C GLU A 168 10.85 -8.42 -11.02
N LYS A 169 10.01 -8.88 -11.95
CA LYS A 169 8.71 -9.51 -11.64
C LYS A 169 8.82 -10.65 -10.63
N ALA A 170 9.84 -11.51 -10.75
CA ALA A 170 10.04 -12.64 -9.84
C ALA A 170 10.45 -12.19 -8.43
N ALA A 171 11.31 -11.17 -8.33
CA ALA A 171 11.74 -10.60 -7.05
C ALA A 171 10.56 -9.91 -6.35
N VAL A 172 9.77 -9.15 -7.11
CA VAL A 172 8.56 -8.48 -6.63
C VAL A 172 7.51 -9.48 -6.13
N GLN A 173 7.25 -10.55 -6.88
CA GLN A 173 6.33 -11.61 -6.43
C GLN A 173 6.80 -12.26 -5.13
N THR A 174 8.10 -12.55 -5.02
CA THR A 174 8.68 -13.16 -3.82
C THR A 174 8.57 -12.22 -2.61
N ALA A 175 8.87 -10.94 -2.81
CA ALA A 175 8.76 -9.92 -1.77
C ALA A 175 7.32 -9.77 -1.26
N GLY A 176 6.34 -9.73 -2.17
CA GLY A 176 4.92 -9.63 -1.83
C GLY A 176 4.40 -10.85 -1.07
N ASN A 177 4.79 -12.06 -1.49
CA ASN A 177 4.39 -13.29 -0.81
C ASN A 177 4.95 -13.37 0.61
N ASN A 178 6.21 -12.95 0.81
CA ASN A 178 6.86 -12.99 2.12
C ASN A 178 6.34 -11.92 3.09
N ALA A 179 5.86 -10.79 2.57
CA ALA A 179 5.26 -9.72 3.36
C ALA A 179 3.80 -10.03 3.80
N THR A 180 3.18 -11.03 3.21
CA THR A 180 1.85 -11.51 3.60
C THR A 180 2.04 -12.58 4.69
N PRO A 181 1.48 -12.42 5.91
CA PRO A 181 1.57 -13.48 6.92
C PRO A 181 1.01 -14.79 6.36
N ALA A 182 1.62 -15.92 6.74
CA ALA A 182 1.07 -17.23 6.42
C ALA A 182 -0.43 -17.29 6.78
N PRO A 183 -1.26 -18.01 5.99
CA PRO A 183 -2.66 -18.18 6.37
C PRO A 183 -2.71 -18.72 7.80
N THR A 184 -3.54 -18.12 8.65
CA THR A 184 -3.83 -18.64 9.98
C THR A 184 -4.19 -20.12 9.80
N PRO A 185 -3.56 -21.07 10.51
CA PRO A 185 -3.95 -22.47 10.44
C PRO A 185 -5.47 -22.58 10.64
N PRO A 186 -6.17 -23.45 9.88
CA PRO A 186 -7.59 -23.65 10.11
C PRO A 186 -7.81 -23.91 11.60
N ALA A 187 -8.84 -23.28 12.17
CA ALA A 187 -9.20 -23.48 13.57
C ALA A 187 -9.22 -24.99 13.86
N PRO A 188 -8.65 -25.47 14.98
CA PRO A 188 -8.68 -26.88 15.32
C PRO A 188 -10.14 -27.32 15.24
N THR A 189 -10.43 -28.30 14.37
CA THR A 189 -11.77 -28.88 14.30
C THR A 189 -12.04 -29.48 15.67
N THR A 190 -12.94 -28.87 16.43
CA THR A 190 -13.43 -29.45 17.68
C THR A 190 -13.90 -30.86 17.34
N PRO A 191 -13.33 -31.91 17.95
CA PRO A 191 -13.82 -33.26 17.73
C PRO A 191 -15.29 -33.27 18.10
N THR A 192 -16.17 -33.52 17.13
CA THR A 192 -17.55 -33.88 17.44
C THR A 192 -17.47 -35.18 18.21
N THR A 193 -17.72 -35.13 19.51
CA THR A 193 -17.92 -36.31 20.35
C THR A 193 -18.92 -37.21 19.63
N PRO A 194 -18.56 -38.46 19.28
CA PRO A 194 -19.56 -39.38 18.78
C PRO A 194 -20.57 -39.58 19.91
N THR A 195 -21.83 -39.24 19.66
CA THR A 195 -22.93 -39.68 20.51
C THR A 195 -22.98 -41.19 20.39
N ASP A 196 -22.41 -41.86 21.38
CA ASP A 196 -22.56 -43.28 21.65
C ASP A 196 -24.04 -43.53 21.98
N SER A 197 -24.80 -43.87 20.95
CA SER A 197 -26.11 -44.50 21.10
C SER A 197 -25.91 -46.01 20.94
N THR A 198 -25.48 -46.67 22.01
CA THR A 198 -25.67 -48.11 22.19
C THR A 198 -26.80 -48.33 23.19
N ASP A 199 -28.02 -48.34 22.65
CA ASP A 199 -29.19 -48.93 23.30
C ASP A 199 -29.42 -50.30 22.62
N ASP A 200 -28.91 -51.37 23.23
CA ASP A 200 -29.48 -52.73 23.15
C ASP A 200 -28.91 -53.63 24.29
N PRO A 201 -29.71 -54.56 24.86
CA PRO A 201 -29.53 -55.16 26.19
C PRO A 201 -28.66 -56.44 26.19
N PRO A 202 -28.28 -56.96 27.37
CA PRO A 202 -27.44 -58.16 27.43
C PRO A 202 -28.30 -59.44 27.37
N THR A 203 -27.95 -60.35 26.46
CA THR A 203 -28.18 -61.78 26.66
C THR A 203 -26.91 -62.55 26.30
N ASN A 204 -26.24 -63.03 27.36
CA ASN A 204 -25.40 -64.21 27.34
C ASN A 204 -26.16 -65.37 26.68
N ASP A 205 -25.51 -66.14 25.80
CA ASP A 205 -25.39 -67.60 25.92
C ASP A 205 -24.52 -68.18 24.79
N ASP A 206 -23.39 -68.75 25.24
CA ASP A 206 -22.84 -70.08 24.92
C ASP A 206 -22.52 -70.53 23.47
N ASN A 207 -21.36 -71.21 23.41
CA ASN A 207 -21.03 -72.38 22.60
C ASN A 207 -20.08 -72.27 21.38
N SER A 208 -18.86 -72.74 21.65
CA SER A 208 -17.85 -73.41 20.81
C SER A 208 -18.33 -74.12 19.53
N ALA A 209 -17.59 -73.94 18.42
CA ALA A 209 -16.89 -75.03 17.70
C ALA A 209 -16.28 -74.59 16.34
N THR A 210 -14.99 -74.92 16.16
CA THR A 210 -14.31 -75.49 14.96
C THR A 210 -14.41 -74.81 13.58
N GLY A 211 -13.24 -74.61 12.96
CA GLY A 211 -13.01 -75.11 11.58
C GLY A 211 -12.40 -74.17 10.53
N THR A 212 -11.14 -74.46 10.18
CA THR A 212 -10.53 -74.47 8.83
C THR A 212 -10.33 -73.19 7.98
N SER A 213 -9.03 -72.89 7.79
CA SER A 213 -8.27 -72.40 6.62
C SER A 213 -8.96 -71.97 5.32
N THR A 214 -8.56 -70.81 4.77
CA THR A 214 -7.69 -70.60 3.57
C THR A 214 -7.82 -69.13 3.08
N SER A 215 -6.70 -68.40 3.00
CA SER A 215 -5.99 -67.97 1.77
C SER A 215 -6.83 -67.21 0.74
N THR A 216 -6.59 -65.92 0.52
CA THR A 216 -5.72 -65.42 -0.58
C THR A 216 -5.66 -63.89 -0.61
N THR A 217 -4.43 -63.39 -0.66
CA THR A 217 -3.99 -62.10 -1.22
C THR A 217 -4.51 -61.87 -2.64
N THR A 218 -5.01 -60.66 -2.96
CA THR A 218 -4.72 -60.00 -4.26
C THR A 218 -4.98 -58.49 -4.18
N THR A 219 -3.94 -57.70 -4.45
CA THR A 219 -3.96 -56.28 -4.85
C THR A 219 -3.71 -56.26 -6.37
N PRO A 220 -4.20 -55.27 -7.13
CA PRO A 220 -3.50 -53.98 -7.23
C PRO A 220 -4.37 -52.77 -6.86
#